data_AF-T0TTK2-F1
#
_entry.id   AF-T0TTK2-F1
#
_cell.length_a   1.000
_cell.length_b   1.000
_cell.length_c   1.000
_cell.angle_alpha   90.00
_cell.angle_beta   90.00
_cell.angle_gamma   90.00
#
_symmetry.space_group_name_H-M   'P 1'
#
loop_
_entity.id
_entity.type
_entity.pdbx_description
1 polymer ?
#
loop_
_entity_poly.entity_id
_entity_poly.type
_entity_poly.pdbx_seq_one_letter_code
_entity_poly.pdbx_strand_id
1 'polypeptide(L)'
;MDTKDGQLANVSNIKENSKDLKISELDASQTPSALPSVDAAVINNTFVREAGVDFKKAIYVEKKDNNSKQWYNVIAAKKDWEKSDKAKAIKEIIKAYHKDNVKKVIEESSEGMDQPVF
;
A
#
# COMPACT_ATOMS: atom_id res chain seq x y z
N MET A 1 13.26 6.66 8.65
CA MET A 1 13.42 5.48 9.51
C MET A 1 14.89 5.38 9.85
N ASP A 2 15.25 5.38 11.14
CA ASP A 2 16.64 5.41 11.62
C ASP A 2 17.33 4.04 11.54
N THR A 3 17.30 3.44 10.36
CA THR A 3 18.23 2.38 10.01
C THR A 3 19.47 3.02 9.36
N LYS A 4 20.60 2.31 9.33
CA LYS A 4 21.73 2.75 8.49
C LYS A 4 21.23 2.81 7.04
N ASP A 5 21.62 3.85 6.30
CA ASP A 5 21.09 4.17 4.96
C ASP A 5 20.88 2.92 4.09
N GLY A 6 19.62 2.70 3.69
CA GLY A 6 19.22 1.62 2.77
C GLY A 6 18.74 0.30 3.42
N GLN A 7 18.79 0.16 4.75
CA GLN A 7 18.24 -1.04 5.41
C GLN A 7 16.73 -0.91 5.71
N LEU A 8 15.97 -1.96 5.41
CA LEU A 8 14.58 -2.08 5.86
C LEU A 8 14.54 -2.26 7.38
N ALA A 9 13.69 -1.48 8.05
CA ALA A 9 13.46 -1.62 9.48
C ALA A 9 12.73 -2.93 9.78
N ASN A 10 13.11 -3.59 10.87
CA ASN A 10 12.42 -4.74 11.45
C ASN A 10 12.29 -4.56 12.99
N VAL A 11 11.64 -5.51 13.66
CA VAL A 11 11.39 -5.45 15.12
C VAL A 11 12.67 -5.23 15.95
N SER A 12 13.81 -5.78 15.51
CA SER A 12 15.09 -5.60 16.23
C SER A 12 15.66 -4.19 16.14
N ASN A 13 15.15 -3.33 15.24
CA ASN A 13 15.56 -1.94 15.10
C ASN A 13 14.82 -0.98 16.03
N ILE A 14 13.87 -1.45 16.85
CA ILE A 14 13.15 -0.62 17.82
C ILE A 14 14.11 -0.22 18.95
N LYS A 15 14.49 1.07 18.98
CA LYS A 15 15.40 1.63 20.00
C LYS A 15 14.69 1.95 21.32
N GLU A 16 13.42 2.34 21.25
CA GLU A 16 12.60 2.74 22.39
C GLU A 16 11.18 2.18 22.25
N ASN A 17 10.66 1.62 23.35
CA ASN A 17 9.31 1.09 23.45
C ASN A 17 8.74 1.40 24.84
N SER A 18 8.46 2.68 25.10
CA SER A 18 8.02 3.17 26.42
C SER A 18 6.69 2.59 26.90
N LYS A 19 5.92 1.96 26.00
CA LYS A 19 4.63 1.33 26.29
C LYS A 19 4.70 -0.20 26.37
N ASP A 20 5.90 -0.78 26.27
CA ASP A 20 6.13 -2.23 26.26
C ASP A 20 5.22 -2.99 25.27
N LEU A 21 5.04 -2.41 24.08
CA LEU A 21 4.20 -2.99 23.03
C LEU A 21 4.82 -4.27 22.49
N LYS A 22 4.03 -5.34 22.41
CA LYS A 22 4.40 -6.56 21.70
C LYS A 22 4.10 -6.40 20.21
N ILE A 23 5.14 -6.29 19.39
CA ILE A 23 5.00 -6.26 17.93
C ILE A 23 5.00 -7.69 17.40
N SER A 24 3.95 -8.06 16.67
CA SER A 24 3.80 -9.39 16.08
C SER A 24 3.68 -9.25 14.57
N GLU A 25 4.59 -9.89 13.83
CA GLU A 25 4.60 -9.88 12.37
C GLU A 25 3.63 -10.95 11.85
N LEU A 26 2.75 -10.55 10.93
CA LEU A 26 1.78 -11.42 10.27
C LEU A 26 1.87 -11.21 8.77
N ASP A 27 1.34 -12.18 8.00
CA ASP A 27 1.05 -11.91 6.61
C ASP A 27 0.10 -10.71 6.49
N ALA A 28 0.35 -9.83 5.52
CA ALA A 28 -0.40 -8.58 5.38
C ALA A 28 -1.92 -8.82 5.28
N SER A 29 -2.35 -9.91 4.64
CA SER A 29 -3.76 -10.28 4.49
C SER A 29 -4.44 -10.66 5.81
N GLN A 30 -3.67 -11.02 6.84
CA GLN A 30 -4.18 -11.45 8.14
C GLN A 30 -4.31 -10.30 9.14
N THR A 31 -3.67 -9.16 8.86
CA THR A 31 -3.69 -7.99 9.75
C THR A 31 -5.11 -7.46 10.06
N PRO A 32 -6.11 -7.46 9.14
CA PRO A 32 -7.46 -7.04 9.48
C PRO A 32 -8.17 -8.05 10.41
N SER A 33 -8.04 -9.35 10.13
CA SER A 33 -8.67 -10.41 10.92
C SER A 33 -8.10 -10.51 12.33
N ALA A 34 -6.88 -10.02 12.55
CA ALA A 34 -6.25 -9.96 13.86
C ALA A 34 -6.82 -8.84 14.75
N LEU A 35 -7.41 -7.78 14.17
CA LEU A 35 -7.89 -6.59 14.90
C LEU A 35 -8.74 -6.89 16.15
N PRO A 36 -9.66 -7.86 16.17
CA PRO A 36 -10.45 -8.14 17.38
C PRO A 36 -9.64 -8.70 18.57
N SER A 37 -8.40 -9.12 18.33
CA SER A 37 -7.53 -9.80 19.29
C SER A 37 -6.25 -9.01 19.64
N VAL A 38 -6.07 -7.82 19.06
CA VAL A 38 -4.91 -6.95 19.28
C VAL A 38 -5.35 -5.51 19.53
N ASP A 39 -4.50 -4.72 20.15
CA ASP A 39 -4.81 -3.31 20.43
C ASP A 39 -4.77 -2.43 19.17
N ALA A 40 -3.95 -2.79 18.18
CA ALA A 40 -3.85 -2.11 16.89
C ALA A 40 -3.23 -3.03 15.83
N ALA A 41 -3.56 -2.78 14.56
CA ALA A 41 -2.91 -3.41 13.41
C ALA A 41 -2.60 -2.38 12.33
N VAL A 42 -1.48 -2.57 11.62
CA VAL A 42 -1.16 -1.84 10.40
C VAL A 42 -1.72 -2.63 9.23
N ILE A 43 -2.61 -2.01 8.44
CA ILE A 43 -3.36 -2.69 7.38
C ILE A 43 -3.12 -1.98 6.04
N ASN A 44 -2.69 -2.71 5.01
CA ASN A 44 -2.64 -2.20 3.65
C ASN A 44 -4.06 -1.92 3.11
N ASN A 45 -4.23 -0.82 2.37
CA ASN A 45 -5.51 -0.41 1.77
C ASN A 45 -6.22 -1.52 0.98
N THR A 46 -5.45 -2.42 0.34
CA THR A 46 -5.96 -3.63 -0.35
C THR A 46 -6.97 -4.43 0.47
N PHE A 47 -6.77 -4.56 1.79
CA PHE A 47 -7.58 -5.43 2.63
C PHE A 47 -8.68 -4.70 3.42
N VAL A 48 -8.65 -3.37 3.44
CA VAL A 48 -9.53 -2.55 4.30
C VAL A 48 -11.01 -2.78 3.96
N ARG A 49 -11.37 -2.67 2.67
CA ARG A 49 -12.76 -2.80 2.22
C ARG A 49 -13.31 -4.20 2.43
N GLU A 50 -12.57 -5.23 2.02
CA GLU A 50 -13.00 -6.63 2.12
C GLU A 50 -13.16 -7.07 3.57
N ALA A 51 -12.33 -6.53 4.48
CA ALA A 51 -12.43 -6.78 5.91
C ALA A 51 -13.51 -5.94 6.63
N GLY A 52 -14.22 -5.06 5.92
CA GLY A 52 -15.24 -4.18 6.52
C GLY A 52 -14.66 -3.16 7.51
N VAL A 53 -13.37 -2.83 7.38
CA VAL A 53 -12.70 -1.85 8.24
C VAL A 53 -13.00 -0.44 7.73
N ASP A 54 -13.48 0.43 8.63
CA ASP A 54 -13.73 1.84 8.31
C ASP A 54 -12.43 2.64 8.39
N PHE A 55 -11.84 2.96 7.24
CA PHE A 55 -10.57 3.71 7.17
C PHE A 55 -10.66 5.09 7.83
N LYS A 56 -11.85 5.70 7.91
CA LYS A 56 -12.05 7.02 8.53
C LYS A 56 -11.86 6.97 10.04
N LYS A 57 -11.88 5.77 10.65
CA LYS A 57 -11.61 5.53 12.07
C LYS A 57 -10.17 5.13 12.35
N ALA A 58 -9.29 5.13 11.35
CA ALA A 58 -7.88 4.83 11.56
C ALA A 58 -7.27 5.81 12.57
N ILE A 59 -6.61 5.28 13.59
CA ILE A 59 -5.92 6.10 14.62
C ILE A 59 -4.72 6.86 14.03
N TYR A 60 -4.21 6.42 12.88
CA TYR A 60 -3.17 7.06 12.12
C TYR A 60 -3.25 6.64 10.64
N VAL A 61 -2.99 7.58 9.73
CA VAL A 61 -2.83 7.34 8.29
C VAL A 61 -1.49 7.92 7.88
N GLU A 62 -0.69 7.15 7.14
CA GLU A 62 0.61 7.61 6.65
C GLU A 62 0.45 8.88 5.80
N LYS A 63 1.27 9.89 6.09
CA LYS A 63 1.24 11.16 5.36
C LYS A 63 2.14 11.08 4.13
N LYS A 64 1.69 11.71 3.05
CA LYS A 64 2.54 11.95 1.89
C LYS A 64 3.69 12.88 2.23
N ASP A 65 4.86 12.53 1.73
CA ASP A 65 6.09 13.29 1.84
C ASP A 65 7.00 13.04 0.61
N ASN A 66 8.21 13.60 0.64
CA ASN A 66 9.19 13.44 -0.44
C ASN A 66 9.66 11.99 -0.64
N ASN A 67 9.46 11.12 0.35
CA ASN A 67 9.86 9.71 0.33
C ASN A 67 8.72 8.78 -0.13
N SER A 68 7.52 9.31 -0.33
CA SER A 68 6.32 8.51 -0.64
C SER A 68 6.35 7.86 -2.03
N LYS A 69 7.29 8.24 -2.91
CA LYS A 69 7.47 7.60 -4.23
C LYS A 69 7.77 6.11 -4.12
N GLN A 70 8.41 5.67 -3.03
CA GLN A 70 8.70 4.25 -2.82
C GLN A 70 7.43 3.41 -2.58
N TRP A 71 6.30 4.05 -2.24
CA TRP A 71 5.02 3.42 -1.97
C TRP A 71 4.05 3.45 -3.16
N TYR A 72 4.51 3.89 -4.34
CA TYR A 72 3.65 3.92 -5.52
C TYR A 72 3.37 2.50 -6.01
N ASN A 73 2.09 2.17 -6.14
CA ASN A 73 1.67 0.96 -6.84
C ASN A 73 2.06 1.05 -8.33
N VAL A 74 2.42 -0.09 -8.92
CA VAL A 74 2.91 -0.16 -10.29
C VAL A 74 2.23 -1.26 -11.09
N ILE A 75 2.09 -1.04 -12.39
CA ILE A 75 1.82 -2.12 -13.35
C ILE A 75 3.17 -2.78 -13.67
N ALA A 76 3.34 -4.02 -13.25
CA ALA A 76 4.58 -4.78 -13.46
C ALA A 76 4.45 -5.76 -14.64
N ALA A 77 5.54 -5.95 -15.37
CA ALA A 77 5.66 -6.94 -16.45
C ALA A 77 7.06 -7.57 -16.44
N LYS A 78 7.24 -8.70 -17.14
CA LYS A 78 8.57 -9.32 -17.33
C LYS A 78 9.52 -8.35 -18.05
N LYS A 79 10.82 -8.41 -17.76
CA LYS A 79 11.82 -7.48 -18.32
C LYS A 79 11.79 -7.38 -19.85
N ASP A 80 11.45 -8.46 -20.54
CA ASP A 80 11.39 -8.57 -22.01
C ASP A 80 9.97 -8.50 -22.57
N TRP A 81 8.98 -8.01 -21.80
CA TRP A 81 7.57 -7.97 -22.19
C TRP A 81 7.34 -7.28 -23.54
N GLU A 82 8.17 -6.31 -23.92
CA GLU A 82 8.08 -5.60 -25.20
C GLU A 82 8.32 -6.49 -26.42
N LYS A 83 8.98 -7.64 -26.24
CA LYS A 83 9.18 -8.65 -27.29
C LYS A 83 8.05 -9.67 -27.36
N SER A 84 7.14 -9.67 -26.38
CA SER A 84 6.02 -10.59 -26.36
C SER A 84 4.95 -10.19 -27.37
N ASP A 85 4.17 -11.17 -27.81
CA ASP A 85 2.93 -11.00 -28.56
C ASP A 85 1.91 -10.08 -27.85
N LYS A 86 2.02 -9.93 -26.52
CA LYS A 86 1.19 -9.06 -25.68
C LYS A 86 1.66 -7.60 -25.62
N ALA A 87 2.81 -7.25 -26.21
CA ALA A 87 3.38 -5.90 -26.08
C ALA A 87 2.40 -4.79 -26.53
N LYS A 88 1.67 -5.01 -27.63
CA LYS A 88 0.66 -4.04 -28.10
C LYS A 88 -0.47 -3.87 -27.07
N ALA A 89 -1.01 -4.98 -26.57
CA ALA A 89 -2.09 -4.97 -25.58
C ALA A 89 -1.67 -4.31 -24.25
N ILE A 90 -0.46 -4.57 -23.77
CA ILE A 90 0.08 -3.93 -22.55
C ILE A 90 0.19 -2.41 -22.74
N LYS A 91 0.70 -1.94 -23.90
CA LYS A 91 0.77 -0.50 -24.21
C LYS A 91 -0.63 0.15 -24.26
N GLU A 92 -1.62 -0.56 -24.78
CA GLU A 92 -3.02 -0.11 -24.80
C GLU A 92 -3.63 -0.06 -23.40
N ILE A 93 -3.36 -1.04 -22.54
CA ILE A 93 -3.79 -1.05 -21.14
C ILE A 93 -3.21 0.14 -20.37
N ILE A 94 -1.90 0.41 -20.49
CA ILE A 94 -1.25 1.56 -19.82
C ILE A 94 -1.89 2.87 -20.26
N LYS A 95 -2.10 3.06 -21.58
CA LYS A 95 -2.77 4.25 -22.12
C LYS A 95 -4.21 4.38 -21.65
N ALA A 96 -4.92 3.26 -21.47
CA ALA A 96 -6.29 3.27 -20.97
C ALA A 96 -6.34 3.61 -19.47
N TYR A 97 -5.40 3.09 -18.68
CA TYR A 97 -5.30 3.33 -17.25
C TYR A 97 -4.95 4.79 -16.94
N HIS A 98 -4.06 5.40 -17.73
CA HIS A 98 -3.64 6.80 -17.56
C HIS A 98 -4.59 7.81 -18.24
N LYS A 99 -5.89 7.69 -18.00
CA LYS A 99 -6.90 8.65 -18.48
C LYS A 99 -7.62 9.33 -17.31
N ASP A 100 -8.07 10.56 -17.52
CA ASP A 100 -8.80 11.35 -16.51
C ASP A 100 -10.06 10.64 -15.99
N ASN A 101 -10.77 9.92 -16.87
CA ASN A 101 -11.95 9.17 -16.45
C ASN A 101 -11.59 8.01 -15.51
N VAL A 102 -10.44 7.36 -15.71
CA VAL A 102 -9.97 6.29 -14.81
C VAL A 102 -9.46 6.88 -13.50
N LYS A 103 -8.74 8.01 -13.55
CA LYS A 103 -8.34 8.77 -12.36
C LYS A 103 -9.53 9.09 -11.46
N LYS A 104 -10.60 9.63 -12.05
CA LYS A 104 -11.84 9.95 -11.35
C LYS A 104 -12.50 8.70 -10.75
N VAL A 105 -12.58 7.61 -11.51
CA VAL A 105 -13.14 6.34 -11.01
C VAL A 105 -12.32 5.79 -9.85
N ILE A 106 -11.00 5.88 -9.85
CA ILE A 106 -10.15 5.44 -8.73
C ILE A 106 -10.47 6.24 -7.47
N GLU A 107 -10.51 7.57 -7.57
CA GLU A 107 -10.80 8.45 -6.41
C GLU A 107 -12.20 8.19 -5.83
N GLU A 108 -13.22 8.11 -6.69
CA GLU A 108 -14.60 7.89 -6.28
C GLU A 108 -14.81 6.48 -5.71
N SER A 109 -14.34 5.46 -6.44
CA SER A 109 -14.57 4.06 -6.07
C SER A 109 -13.74 3.61 -4.88
N SER A 110 -12.68 4.31 -4.50
CA SER A 110 -11.87 4.01 -3.30
C SER A 110 -12.23 4.89 -2.10
N GLU A 111 -13.18 5.82 -2.26
CA GLU A 111 -13.48 6.87 -1.26
C GLU A 111 -12.22 7.67 -0.85
N GLY A 112 -11.29 7.86 -1.79
CA GLY A 112 -10.05 8.60 -1.57
C GLY A 112 -8.91 7.82 -0.89
N MET A 113 -9.09 6.52 -0.59
CA MET A 113 -8.00 5.66 -0.13
C MET A 113 -6.91 5.50 -1.19
N ASP A 114 -7.32 5.37 -2.46
CA ASP A 114 -6.40 5.22 -3.58
C ASP A 114 -6.24 6.57 -4.29
N GLN A 115 -4.99 6.97 -4.47
CA GLN A 115 -4.65 8.30 -4.98
C GLN A 115 -3.80 8.19 -6.24
N PRO A 116 -4.36 8.51 -7.42
CA PRO A 116 -3.64 8.44 -8.69
C PRO A 116 -2.41 9.38 -8.71
N VAL A 117 -1.34 8.91 -9.35
CA VAL A 117 -0.03 9.59 -9.43
C VAL A 117 0.41 9.91 -10.86
N PHE A 118 -0.55 9.87 -11.79
CA PHE A 118 -0.41 10.20 -13.20
C PHE A 118 -1.40 11.31 -13.60
#